data_AF-A0A2H0L0I4-F1
#
_entry.id   AF-A0A2H0L0I4-F1
#
_cell.length_a   1.000
_cell.length_b   1.000
_cell.length_c   1.000
_cell.angle_alpha   90.00
_cell.angle_beta   90.00
_cell.angle_gamma   90.00
#
_symmetry.space_group_name_H-M   'P 1'
#
loop_
_entity.id
_entity.type
_entity.pdbx_description
1 polymer ?
#
loop_
_entity_poly.entity_id
_entity_poly.type
_entity_poly.pdbx_seq_one_letter_code
_entity_poly.pdbx_strand_id
1 'polypeptide(L)'
;MTKTLKILFLTNGIFMLAAGLFGPLYAVYVGQMQDGLLLVTFSWPIFLFSTTFFVYLFGKRPLRLSRTNNQSDQKRNILMVSYLIRACTWIAYIFVATPAQLLILQVFIGLAEALGAPTFDALVAENVSRENSLQAYSFWKMVSSVVTAVAASIGGGIVYLFGFNALFVVMAGLSIVSAYLMYYVRKEWALLGKEVSLMPQILQPEPVAISPSESTQQPAES
;
A
#
# COMPACT_ATOMS: atom_id res chain seq x y z
N MET A 1 0.77 20.74 -0.79
CA MET A 1 0.30 19.40 -0.33
C MET A 1 -0.75 19.56 0.77
N THR A 2 -1.89 18.89 0.65
CA THR A 2 -2.95 18.89 1.66
C THR A 2 -2.52 18.13 2.93
N LYS A 3 -3.12 18.44 4.09
CA LYS A 3 -2.84 17.72 5.37
C LYS A 3 -3.07 16.22 5.21
N THR A 4 -4.21 15.89 4.60
CA THR A 4 -4.59 14.58 4.07
C THR A 4 -3.46 13.82 3.37
N LEU A 5 -2.86 14.42 2.33
CA LEU A 5 -1.84 13.76 1.53
C LEU A 5 -0.57 13.49 2.35
N LYS A 6 -0.22 14.41 3.26
CA LYS A 6 0.92 14.23 4.18
C LYS A 6 0.70 13.02 5.10
N ILE A 7 -0.50 12.85 5.66
CA ILE A 7 -0.77 11.72 6.55
C ILE A 7 -0.82 10.40 5.76
N LEU A 8 -1.35 10.42 4.53
CA LEU A 8 -1.32 9.26 3.64
C LEU A 8 0.13 8.83 3.34
N PHE A 9 1.01 9.77 3.02
CA PHE A 9 2.44 9.49 2.83
C PHE A 9 3.14 9.06 4.12
N LEU A 10 2.78 9.63 5.27
CA LEU A 10 3.36 9.23 6.55
C LEU A 10 3.00 7.79 6.90
N THR A 11 1.71 7.43 6.80
CA THR A 11 1.22 6.08 7.09
C THR A 11 1.82 5.05 6.16
N ASN A 12 1.83 5.32 4.85
CA ASN A 12 2.47 4.42 3.90
C ASN A 12 4.00 4.42 4.03
N GLY A 13 4.61 5.50 4.50
CA GLY A 13 6.05 5.60 4.79
C GLY A 13 6.47 4.71 5.94
N ILE A 14 5.70 4.67 7.03
CA ILE A 14 5.92 3.74 8.15
C ILE A 14 5.76 2.29 7.67
N PHE A 15 4.77 2.03 6.81
CA PHE A 15 4.61 0.73 6.18
C PHE A 15 5.81 0.35 5.28
N MET A 16 6.30 1.27 4.44
CA MET A 16 7.49 1.07 3.62
C MET A 16 8.74 0.82 4.45
N LEU A 17 8.87 1.50 5.61
CA LEU A 17 9.93 1.22 6.57
C LEU A 17 9.83 -0.24 7.02
N ALA A 18 8.65 -0.69 7.46
CA ALA A 18 8.45 -2.08 7.89
C ALA A 18 8.79 -3.10 6.79
N ALA A 19 8.29 -2.90 5.56
CA ALA A 19 8.58 -3.79 4.44
C ALA A 19 10.06 -3.78 4.05
N GLY A 20 10.69 -2.61 4.08
CA GLY A 20 12.10 -2.42 3.75
C GLY A 20 13.07 -3.10 4.70
N LEU A 21 12.67 -3.32 5.97
CA LEU A 21 13.48 -4.05 6.96
C LEU A 21 13.85 -5.46 6.49
N PHE A 22 13.00 -6.10 5.69
CA PHE A 22 13.16 -7.50 5.29
C PHE A 22 13.62 -7.69 3.84
N GLY A 23 13.57 -6.66 3.00
CA GLY A 23 13.78 -6.78 1.54
C GLY A 23 15.01 -7.62 1.14
N PRO A 24 16.24 -7.16 1.41
CA PRO A 24 17.45 -7.95 1.11
C PRO A 24 17.62 -9.17 2.03
N LEU A 25 17.09 -9.11 3.26
CA LEU A 25 17.23 -10.16 4.27
C LEU A 25 16.33 -11.38 3.98
N TYR A 26 15.35 -11.23 3.09
CA TYR A 26 14.48 -12.33 2.66
C TYR A 26 15.30 -13.51 2.13
N ALA A 27 16.26 -13.25 1.24
CA ALA A 27 17.12 -14.30 0.68
C ALA A 27 17.98 -14.98 1.77
N VAL A 28 18.43 -14.22 2.77
CA VAL A 28 19.20 -14.74 3.91
C VAL A 28 18.31 -15.61 4.79
N TYR A 29 17.07 -15.19 5.07
CA TYR A 29 16.10 -15.94 5.87
C TYR A 29 15.75 -17.28 5.23
N VAL A 30 15.36 -17.25 3.95
CA VAL A 30 14.95 -18.47 3.23
C VAL A 30 16.14 -19.36 2.90
N GLY A 31 17.33 -18.79 2.72
CA GLY A 31 18.57 -19.53 2.50
C GLY A 31 18.96 -20.45 3.67
N GLN A 32 18.43 -20.22 4.87
CA GLN A 32 18.62 -21.10 6.04
C GLN A 32 17.72 -22.35 6.00
N MET A 33 16.74 -22.41 5.10
CA MET A 33 15.82 -23.54 4.95
C MET A 33 16.35 -24.60 3.98
N GLN A 34 15.80 -25.82 4.06
CA GLN A 34 16.03 -26.86 3.06
C GLN A 34 15.63 -26.36 1.67
N ASP A 35 16.50 -26.57 0.68
CA ASP A 35 16.33 -26.09 -0.69
C ASP A 35 16.12 -24.56 -0.81
N GLY A 36 16.74 -23.80 0.09
CA GLY A 36 16.57 -22.35 0.21
C GLY A 36 16.73 -21.59 -1.12
N LEU A 37 17.68 -21.98 -1.98
CA LEU A 37 17.85 -21.37 -3.31
C LEU A 37 16.60 -21.53 -4.20
N LEU A 38 16.03 -22.74 -4.25
CA LEU A 38 14.80 -23.01 -4.99
C LEU A 38 13.63 -22.25 -4.39
N LEU A 39 13.54 -22.20 -3.05
CA LEU A 39 12.47 -21.48 -2.38
C LEU A 39 12.51 -19.98 -2.64
N VAL A 40 13.67 -19.35 -2.57
CA VAL A 40 13.82 -17.92 -2.94
C VAL A 40 13.36 -17.71 -4.38
N THR A 41 13.79 -18.58 -5.29
CA THR A 41 13.48 -18.49 -6.73
C THR A 41 11.99 -18.66 -7.02
N PHE A 42 11.31 -19.62 -6.38
CA PHE A 42 9.89 -19.90 -6.62
C PHE A 42 8.94 -18.97 -5.85
N SER A 43 9.38 -18.43 -4.72
CA SER A 43 8.56 -17.54 -3.91
C SER A 43 8.20 -16.25 -4.63
N TRP A 44 9.12 -15.67 -5.40
CA TRP A 44 8.89 -14.43 -6.11
C TRP A 44 7.80 -14.55 -7.20
N PRO A 45 7.84 -15.56 -8.10
CA PRO A 45 6.73 -15.84 -9.00
C PRO A 45 5.41 -16.12 -8.29
N ILE A 46 5.40 -16.88 -7.19
CA ILE A 46 4.17 -17.17 -6.43
C ILE A 46 3.56 -15.87 -5.88
N PHE A 47 4.38 -15.01 -5.31
CA PHE A 47 3.97 -13.68 -4.87
C PHE A 47 3.38 -12.85 -6.02
N LEU A 48 4.05 -12.79 -7.17
CA LEU A 48 3.58 -12.03 -8.33
C LEU A 48 2.28 -12.58 -8.91
N PHE A 49 2.21 -13.89 -9.17
CA PHE A 49 0.99 -14.54 -9.67
C PHE A 49 -0.17 -14.35 -8.70
N SER A 50 0.08 -14.47 -7.39
CA SER A 50 -0.93 -14.21 -6.37
C SER A 50 -1.40 -12.76 -6.42
N THR A 51 -0.48 -11.79 -6.49
CA THR A 51 -0.80 -10.36 -6.60
C THR A 51 -1.66 -10.09 -7.83
N THR A 52 -1.24 -10.56 -9.01
CA THR A 52 -1.98 -10.40 -10.27
C THR A 52 -3.37 -11.03 -10.20
N PHE A 53 -3.47 -12.24 -9.67
CA PHE A 53 -4.74 -12.95 -9.51
C PHE A 53 -5.72 -12.17 -8.63
N PHE A 54 -5.26 -11.65 -7.50
CA PHE A 54 -6.10 -10.89 -6.58
C PHE A 54 -6.45 -9.49 -7.12
N VAL A 55 -5.52 -8.80 -7.80
CA VAL A 55 -5.81 -7.53 -8.48
C VAL A 55 -6.90 -7.74 -9.52
N TYR A 56 -6.81 -8.79 -10.34
CA TYR A 56 -7.84 -9.14 -11.31
C TYR A 56 -9.19 -9.42 -10.63
N LEU A 57 -9.19 -10.19 -9.54
CA LEU A 57 -10.39 -10.53 -8.78
C LEU A 57 -11.08 -9.27 -8.22
N PHE A 58 -10.32 -8.37 -7.59
CA PHE A 58 -10.85 -7.14 -7.00
C PHE A 58 -11.18 -6.07 -8.03
N GLY A 59 -10.51 -6.06 -9.18
CA GLY A 59 -10.87 -5.23 -10.32
C GLY A 59 -12.25 -5.58 -10.89
N LYS A 60 -12.58 -6.88 -10.98
CA LYS A 60 -13.91 -7.35 -11.40
C LYS A 60 -14.98 -7.17 -10.34
N ARG A 61 -14.64 -7.39 -9.07
CA ARG A 61 -15.56 -7.29 -7.94
C ARG A 61 -14.95 -6.38 -6.88
N PRO A 62 -15.19 -5.05 -6.95
CA PRO A 62 -14.63 -4.13 -5.99
C PRO A 62 -15.11 -4.48 -4.58
N LEU A 63 -14.15 -4.72 -3.68
CA LEU A 63 -14.41 -5.14 -2.31
C LEU A 63 -15.13 -4.05 -1.52
N ARG A 64 -16.37 -4.34 -1.11
CA ARG A 64 -17.13 -3.47 -0.19
C ARG A 64 -16.86 -3.86 1.26
N LEU A 65 -15.76 -3.34 1.81
CA LEU A 65 -15.38 -3.58 3.22
C LEU A 65 -16.15 -2.72 4.24
N SER A 66 -16.92 -1.73 3.79
CA SER A 66 -17.65 -0.82 4.67
C SER A 66 -19.07 -0.60 4.16
N ARG A 67 -20.02 -0.45 5.09
CA ARG A 67 -21.41 -0.03 4.82
C ARG A 67 -21.52 1.44 4.42
N THR A 68 -20.43 2.20 4.44
CA THR A 68 -20.42 3.58 3.98
C THR A 68 -20.62 3.66 2.47
N ASN A 69 -21.38 4.65 2.01
CA ASN A 69 -21.56 4.92 0.59
C ASN A 69 -20.41 5.77 0.00
N ASN A 70 -19.47 6.21 0.85
CA ASN A 70 -18.34 7.04 0.44
C ASN A 70 -17.16 6.20 -0.09
N GLN A 71 -16.81 6.38 -1.36
CA GLN A 71 -15.74 5.63 -2.02
C GLN A 71 -14.35 5.87 -1.39
N SER A 72 -14.04 7.10 -0.97
CA SER A 72 -12.73 7.40 -0.35
C SER A 72 -12.58 6.73 1.01
N ASP A 73 -13.66 6.61 1.78
CA ASP A 73 -13.66 5.87 3.06
C ASP A 73 -13.50 4.37 2.84
N GLN A 74 -14.10 3.83 1.77
CA GLN A 74 -13.94 2.43 1.39
C GLN A 74 -12.49 2.12 1.00
N LYS A 75 -11.87 2.95 0.16
CA LYS A 75 -10.44 2.84 -0.20
C LYS A 75 -9.56 2.88 1.04
N ARG A 76 -9.78 3.83 1.95
CA ARG A 76 -9.03 3.89 3.21
C ARG A 76 -9.12 2.61 4.04
N ASN A 77 -10.32 2.03 4.14
CA ASN A 77 -10.50 0.78 4.87
C ASN A 77 -9.84 -0.41 4.17
N ILE A 78 -9.84 -0.46 2.84
CA ILE A 78 -9.10 -1.47 2.06
C ILE A 78 -7.60 -1.36 2.36
N LEU A 79 -7.05 -0.14 2.34
CA LEU A 79 -5.64 0.10 2.63
C LEU A 79 -5.28 -0.31 4.07
N MET A 80 -6.12 0.05 5.04
CA MET A 80 -5.95 -0.37 6.44
C MET A 80 -5.98 -1.90 6.59
N VAL A 81 -6.94 -2.58 5.96
CA VAL A 81 -7.04 -4.05 5.98
C VAL A 81 -5.80 -4.68 5.34
N SER A 82 -5.26 -4.09 4.28
CA SER A 82 -4.02 -4.57 3.67
C SER A 82 -2.85 -4.57 4.67
N TYR A 83 -2.71 -3.51 5.49
CA TYR A 83 -1.68 -3.43 6.52
C TYR A 83 -1.88 -4.47 7.63
N LEU A 84 -3.13 -4.73 8.03
CA LEU A 84 -3.44 -5.77 9.02
C LEU A 84 -3.13 -7.17 8.50
N ILE A 85 -3.47 -7.47 7.24
CA ILE A 85 -3.11 -8.74 6.61
C ILE A 85 -1.59 -8.90 6.60
N ARG A 86 -0.81 -7.86 6.22
CA ARG A 86 0.66 -7.92 6.28
C ARG A 86 1.19 -8.15 7.68
N ALA A 87 0.61 -7.50 8.70
CA ALA A 87 1.00 -7.71 10.09
C ALA A 87 0.82 -9.17 10.50
N CYS A 88 -0.35 -9.76 10.21
CA CYS A 88 -0.63 -11.17 10.48
C CYS A 88 0.33 -12.09 9.72
N THR A 89 0.58 -11.80 8.44
CA THR A 89 1.51 -12.57 7.63
C THR A 89 2.93 -12.53 8.19
N TRP A 90 3.44 -11.36 8.59
CA TRP A 90 4.77 -11.24 9.20
C TRP A 90 4.87 -11.93 10.56
N ILE A 91 3.83 -11.89 11.40
CA ILE A 91 3.82 -12.74 12.61
C ILE A 91 3.83 -14.23 12.24
N ALA A 92 3.10 -14.64 11.19
CA ALA A 92 3.09 -16.03 10.75
C ALA A 92 4.47 -16.50 10.25
N TYR A 93 5.34 -15.61 9.76
CA TYR A 93 6.72 -15.95 9.38
C TYR A 93 7.52 -16.55 10.54
N ILE A 94 7.24 -16.15 11.79
CA ILE A 94 7.92 -16.67 12.99
C ILE A 94 7.71 -18.19 13.16
N PHE A 95 6.60 -18.71 12.66
CA PHE A 95 6.20 -20.12 12.82
C PHE A 95 6.46 -20.96 11.58
N VAL A 96 7.16 -20.43 10.57
CA VAL A 96 7.46 -21.17 9.35
C VAL A 96 8.52 -22.23 9.63
N ALA A 97 8.12 -23.49 9.52
CA ALA A 97 8.98 -24.65 9.66
C ALA A 97 9.13 -25.43 8.35
N THR A 98 8.24 -25.23 7.37
CA THR A 98 8.24 -25.99 6.12
C THR A 98 8.23 -25.10 4.88
N PRO A 99 8.81 -25.58 3.75
CA PRO A 99 8.74 -24.90 2.45
C PRO A 99 7.31 -24.50 2.05
N ALA A 100 6.35 -25.41 2.24
CA ALA A 100 4.96 -25.18 1.88
C ALA A 100 4.32 -24.03 2.66
N GLN A 101 4.61 -23.90 3.97
CA GLN A 101 4.13 -22.77 4.77
C GLN A 101 4.67 -21.45 4.24
N LEU A 102 5.95 -21.40 3.87
CA LEU A 102 6.55 -20.19 3.29
C LEU A 102 5.86 -19.77 1.99
N LEU A 103 5.61 -20.74 1.09
CA LEU A 103 4.92 -20.47 -0.17
C LEU A 103 3.47 -19.99 0.04
N ILE A 104 2.77 -20.56 1.03
CA ILE A 104 1.43 -20.08 1.43
C ILE A 104 1.51 -18.63 1.92
N LEU A 105 2.51 -18.26 2.72
CA LEU A 105 2.68 -16.87 3.15
C LEU A 105 2.93 -15.92 1.98
N GLN A 106 3.61 -16.34 0.91
CA GLN A 106 3.77 -15.52 -0.30
C GLN A 106 2.42 -15.19 -0.95
N VAL A 107 1.45 -16.12 -0.91
CA VAL A 107 0.08 -15.87 -1.38
C VAL A 107 -0.61 -14.81 -0.51
N PHE A 108 -0.42 -14.84 0.81
CA PHE A 108 -0.98 -13.81 1.69
C PHE A 108 -0.30 -12.44 1.54
N ILE A 109 1.02 -12.39 1.29
CA ILE A 109 1.68 -11.14 0.92
C ILE A 109 1.11 -10.61 -0.40
N GLY A 110 0.93 -11.49 -1.41
CA GLY A 110 0.36 -11.10 -2.70
C GLY A 110 -1.08 -10.57 -2.60
N LEU A 111 -1.91 -11.20 -1.77
CA LEU A 111 -3.24 -10.70 -1.41
C LEU A 111 -3.17 -9.28 -0.82
N ALA A 112 -2.29 -9.07 0.15
CA ALA A 112 -2.16 -7.78 0.80
C ALA A 112 -1.58 -6.70 -0.14
N GLU A 113 -0.68 -7.07 -1.05
CA GLU A 113 -0.15 -6.19 -2.09
C GLU A 113 -1.25 -5.76 -3.06
N ALA A 114 -2.06 -6.72 -3.53
CA ALA A 114 -3.19 -6.48 -4.42
C ALA A 114 -4.25 -5.54 -3.83
N LEU A 115 -4.40 -5.53 -2.49
CA LEU A 115 -5.27 -4.59 -1.80
C LEU A 115 -4.59 -3.24 -1.58
N GLY A 116 -3.32 -3.25 -1.17
CA GLY A 116 -2.62 -2.05 -0.70
C GLY A 116 -2.20 -1.11 -1.81
N ALA A 117 -1.42 -1.60 -2.78
CA ALA A 117 -0.79 -0.77 -3.81
C ALA A 117 -1.81 0.02 -4.66
N PRO A 118 -2.78 -0.61 -5.35
CA PRO A 118 -3.72 0.13 -6.19
C PRO A 118 -4.60 1.07 -5.37
N THR A 119 -4.90 0.73 -4.12
CA THR A 119 -5.69 1.58 -3.23
C THR A 119 -4.93 2.81 -2.76
N PHE A 120 -3.64 2.66 -2.43
CA PHE A 120 -2.76 3.78 -2.12
C PHE A 120 -2.65 4.72 -3.32
N ASP A 121 -2.38 4.19 -4.51
CA ASP A 121 -2.26 4.99 -5.74
C ASP A 121 -3.55 5.76 -6.04
N ALA A 122 -4.71 5.11 -5.88
CA ALA A 122 -6.01 5.77 -6.03
C ALA A 122 -6.25 6.89 -5.01
N LEU A 123 -5.86 6.70 -3.74
CA LEU A 123 -6.00 7.72 -2.70
C LEU A 123 -5.04 8.90 -2.93
N VAL A 124 -3.84 8.66 -3.45
CA VAL A 124 -2.91 9.73 -3.82
C VAL A 124 -3.46 10.53 -4.99
N ALA A 125 -3.96 9.85 -6.03
CA ALA A 125 -4.55 10.50 -7.20
C ALA A 125 -5.76 11.39 -6.87
N GLU A 126 -6.57 11.00 -5.87
CA GLU A 126 -7.70 11.82 -5.38
C GLU A 126 -7.26 13.11 -4.68
N ASN A 127 -6.03 13.18 -4.19
CA ASN A 127 -5.56 14.25 -3.31
C ASN A 127 -4.44 15.11 -3.91
N VAL A 128 -4.11 14.88 -5.19
CA VAL A 128 -3.10 15.62 -5.94
C VAL A 128 -3.74 16.21 -7.19
N SER A 129 -3.50 17.50 -7.47
CA SER A 129 -3.96 18.11 -8.73
C SER A 129 -3.23 17.49 -9.92
N ARG A 130 -3.89 17.39 -11.08
CA ARG A 130 -3.29 16.79 -12.29
C ARG A 130 -1.93 17.39 -12.65
N GLU A 131 -1.80 18.71 -12.54
CA GLU A 131 -0.58 19.48 -12.81
C GLU A 131 0.58 19.10 -11.89
N ASN A 132 0.29 18.74 -10.62
CA ASN A 132 1.31 18.40 -9.62
C ASN A 132 1.50 16.88 -9.44
N SER A 133 0.80 16.05 -10.21
CA SER A 133 0.79 14.59 -10.08
C SER A 133 2.19 13.99 -10.20
N LEU A 134 2.95 14.42 -11.22
CA LEU A 134 4.32 13.98 -11.44
C LEU A 134 5.25 14.40 -10.30
N GLN A 135 5.14 15.65 -9.83
CA GLN A 135 5.99 16.16 -8.74
C GLN A 135 5.71 15.41 -7.43
N ALA A 136 4.44 15.19 -7.10
CA ALA A 136 4.05 14.46 -5.89
C ALA A 136 4.49 12.99 -5.95
N TYR A 137 4.36 12.35 -7.11
CA TYR A 137 4.82 10.97 -7.31
C TYR A 137 6.34 10.86 -7.19
N SER A 138 7.08 11.76 -7.85
CA SER A 138 8.54 11.83 -7.75
C SER A 138 9.02 12.08 -6.32
N PHE A 139 8.37 13.00 -5.59
CA PHE A 139 8.65 13.24 -4.17
C PHE A 139 8.40 11.98 -3.33
N TRP A 140 7.26 11.31 -3.53
CA TRP A 140 6.94 10.06 -2.84
C TRP A 140 7.96 8.95 -3.15
N LYS A 141 8.37 8.81 -4.42
CA LYS A 141 9.40 7.85 -4.83
C LYS A 141 10.76 8.14 -4.19
N MET A 142 11.17 9.40 -4.11
CA MET A 142 12.38 9.79 -3.39
C MET A 142 12.30 9.41 -1.91
N VAL A 143 11.22 9.81 -1.22
CA VAL A 143 11.01 9.51 0.21
C VAL A 143 11.00 8.01 0.47
N SER A 144 10.20 7.25 -0.28
CA SER A 144 10.11 5.79 -0.12
C SER A 144 11.44 5.08 -0.38
N SER A 145 12.24 5.56 -1.33
CA SER A 145 13.56 4.97 -1.61
C SER A 145 14.54 5.19 -0.45
N VAL A 146 14.59 6.40 0.10
CA VAL A 146 15.41 6.71 1.29
C VAL A 146 14.96 5.91 2.50
N VAL A 147 13.64 5.85 2.75
CA VAL A 147 13.05 5.07 3.83
C VAL A 147 13.40 3.59 3.70
N THR A 148 13.31 3.02 2.49
CA THR A 148 13.65 1.62 2.23
C THR A 148 15.13 1.34 2.43
N ALA A 149 16.01 2.25 2.00
CA ALA A 149 17.45 2.11 2.20
C ALA A 149 17.82 2.11 3.69
N VAL A 150 17.29 3.08 4.45
CA VAL A 150 17.49 3.15 5.91
C VAL A 150 16.91 1.91 6.60
N ALA A 151 15.72 1.48 6.18
CA ALA A 151 15.10 0.28 6.72
C ALA A 151 15.95 -0.97 6.48
N ALA A 152 16.50 -1.17 5.28
CA ALA A 152 17.36 -2.32 5.00
C ALA A 152 18.59 -2.36 5.95
N SER A 153 19.21 -1.20 6.21
CA SER A 153 20.32 -1.09 7.17
C SER A 153 19.89 -1.41 8.60
N ILE A 154 18.76 -0.86 9.06
CA ILE A 154 18.23 -1.11 10.40
C ILE A 154 17.83 -2.58 10.55
N GLY A 155 17.19 -3.17 9.54
CA GLY A 155 16.77 -4.56 9.53
C GLY A 155 17.94 -5.51 9.70
N GLY A 156 19.06 -5.24 9.02
CA GLY A 156 20.29 -6.01 9.18
C GLY A 156 20.81 -5.96 10.62
N GLY A 157 20.80 -4.78 11.24
CA GLY A 157 21.16 -4.61 12.65
C GLY A 157 20.24 -5.36 13.62
N ILE A 158 18.92 -5.33 13.39
CA ILE A 158 17.94 -6.07 14.20
C ILE A 158 18.21 -7.58 14.12
N VAL A 159 18.39 -8.12 12.91
CA VAL A 159 18.66 -9.55 12.73
C VAL A 159 19.99 -9.95 13.35
N TYR A 160 21.03 -9.13 13.21
CA TYR A 160 22.34 -9.40 13.79
C TYR A 160 22.30 -9.49 15.33
N LEU A 161 21.52 -8.63 16.00
CA LEU A 161 21.46 -8.58 17.46
C LEU A 161 20.38 -9.47 18.08
N PHE A 162 19.22 -9.61 17.42
CA PHE A 162 18.01 -10.20 18.00
C PHE A 162 17.39 -11.31 17.13
N GLY A 163 17.93 -11.56 15.94
CA GLY A 163 17.44 -12.58 15.01
C GLY A 163 16.18 -12.22 14.23
N PHE A 164 15.74 -13.13 13.36
CA PHE A 164 14.60 -12.93 12.47
C PHE A 164 13.26 -12.82 13.20
N ASN A 165 13.08 -13.52 14.32
CA ASN A 165 11.83 -13.44 15.08
C ASN A 165 11.56 -12.02 15.58
N ALA A 166 12.60 -11.33 16.09
CA ALA A 166 12.49 -9.94 16.51
C ALA A 166 12.19 -9.01 15.32
N LEU A 167 12.83 -9.25 14.17
CA LEU A 167 12.55 -8.51 12.93
C LEU A 167 11.07 -8.57 12.57
N PHE A 168 10.50 -9.78 12.52
CA PHE A 168 9.09 -9.99 12.15
C PHE A 168 8.11 -9.34 13.13
N VAL A 169 8.42 -9.36 14.43
CA VAL A 169 7.61 -8.65 15.44
C VAL A 169 7.66 -7.14 15.23
N VAL A 170 8.84 -6.56 14.98
CA VAL A 170 8.99 -5.12 14.69
C VAL A 170 8.23 -4.74 13.44
N MET A 171 8.37 -5.51 12.36
CA MET A 171 7.64 -5.30 11.11
C MET A 171 6.13 -5.32 11.33
N ALA A 172 5.61 -6.34 12.02
CA ALA A 172 4.20 -6.46 12.33
C ALA A 172 3.70 -5.27 13.17
N GLY A 173 4.47 -4.85 14.19
CA GLY A 173 4.16 -3.67 15.00
C GLY A 173 4.06 -2.39 14.17
N LEU A 174 5.02 -2.13 13.28
CA LEU A 174 4.99 -0.96 12.39
C LEU A 174 3.81 -1.00 11.40
N SER A 175 3.45 -2.20 10.90
CA SER A 175 2.26 -2.37 10.06
C SER A 175 0.97 -2.07 10.81
N ILE A 176 0.88 -2.52 12.08
CA ILE A 176 -0.26 -2.21 12.96
C ILE A 176 -0.33 -0.71 13.25
N VAL A 177 0.81 -0.05 13.50
CA VAL A 177 0.87 1.41 13.66
C VAL A 177 0.36 2.11 12.39
N SER A 178 0.74 1.63 11.20
CA SER A 178 0.26 2.17 9.92
C SER A 178 -1.26 2.02 9.77
N ALA A 179 -1.80 0.85 10.12
CA ALA A 179 -3.24 0.59 10.13
C ALA A 179 -3.97 1.49 11.15
N TYR A 180 -3.42 1.62 12.35
CA TYR A 180 -3.96 2.46 13.41
C TYR A 180 -4.00 3.93 12.98
N LEU A 181 -2.90 4.49 12.49
CA LEU A 181 -2.88 5.88 12.02
C LEU A 181 -3.89 6.10 10.88
N MET A 182 -4.02 5.14 9.96
CA MET A 182 -5.03 5.20 8.90
C MET A 182 -6.46 5.24 9.45
N TYR A 183 -6.72 4.54 10.56
CA TYR A 183 -8.01 4.60 11.25
C TYR A 183 -8.29 5.98 11.86
N TYR A 184 -7.31 6.63 12.50
CA TYR A 184 -7.52 7.95 13.14
C TYR A 184 -7.76 9.08 12.14
N VAL A 185 -7.12 9.00 10.97
CA VAL A 185 -7.32 9.96 9.86
C VAL A 185 -8.78 10.05 9.43
N ARG A 186 -9.55 8.96 9.57
CA ARG A 186 -11.00 8.95 9.30
C ARG A 186 -11.76 10.06 10.03
N LYS A 187 -11.32 10.43 11.24
CA LYS A 187 -12.07 11.37 12.09
C LYS A 187 -11.98 12.81 11.59
N GLU A 188 -10.82 13.22 11.06
CA GLU A 188 -10.61 14.59 10.56
C GLU A 188 -11.29 14.82 9.20
N TRP A 189 -11.32 13.80 8.34
CA TRP A 189 -11.94 13.88 7.01
C TRP A 189 -13.46 13.92 7.06
N ALA A 190 -14.07 13.23 8.03
CA ALA A 190 -15.50 13.28 8.27
C ALA A 190 -15.97 14.69 8.70
N LEU A 191 -15.07 15.48 9.32
CA LEU A 191 -15.35 16.85 9.73
C LEU A 191 -15.24 17.83 8.56
N LEU A 192 -14.23 17.67 7.70
CA LEU A 192 -14.07 18.50 6.48
C LEU A 192 -15.17 18.24 5.45
N GLY A 193 -15.60 16.98 5.26
CA GLY A 193 -16.73 16.65 4.38
C GLY A 193 -18.06 17.22 4.88
N LYS A 194 -18.25 17.33 6.20
CA LYS A 194 -19.39 18.02 6.80
C LYS A 194 -19.33 19.53 6.58
N GLU A 195 -18.17 20.17 6.75
CA GLU A 195 -18.05 21.62 6.50
C GLU A 195 -18.32 21.99 5.05
N VAL A 196 -17.75 21.28 4.08
CA VAL A 196 -17.97 21.55 2.64
C VAL A 196 -19.44 21.31 2.24
N SER A 197 -20.09 20.30 2.83
CA SER A 197 -21.53 20.03 2.64
C SER A 197 -22.43 21.12 3.25
N LEU A 198 -21.94 21.90 4.21
CA LEU A 198 -22.67 22.97 4.88
C LEU A 198 -22.36 24.36 4.28
N MET A 199 -21.40 24.44 3.34
CA MET A 199 -21.12 25.69 2.65
C MET A 199 -22.25 26.02 1.66
N PRO A 200 -22.73 27.28 1.63
CA PRO A 200 -23.66 27.76 0.60
C PRO A 200 -23.13 27.39 -0.80
N GLN A 201 -24.02 27.02 -1.73
CA GLN A 201 -23.65 26.62 -3.11
C GLN A 201 -22.72 27.61 -3.82
N ILE A 202 -22.78 28.88 -3.44
CA ILE A 202 -21.99 30.00 -3.97
C ILE A 202 -20.48 29.87 -3.63
N LEU A 203 -20.12 29.08 -2.62
CA LEU A 203 -18.74 28.87 -2.16
C LEU A 203 -18.19 27.48 -2.50
N GLN A 204 -18.99 26.62 -3.14
CA GLN A 204 -18.48 25.35 -3.64
C GLN A 204 -17.61 25.62 -4.88
N PRO A 205 -16.40 25.05 -4.99
CA PRO A 205 -15.61 25.18 -6.21
C PRO A 205 -16.44 24.62 -7.37
N GLU A 206 -16.64 25.42 -8.42
CA GLU A 206 -17.41 25.00 -9.59
C GLU A 206 -16.85 23.66 -10.10
N PRO A 207 -17.72 22.70 -10.44
CA PRO A 207 -17.28 21.48 -11.09
C PRO A 207 -16.53 21.88 -12.36
N VAL A 208 -15.25 21.46 -12.45
CA VAL A 208 -14.42 21.68 -13.63
C VAL A 208 -15.17 21.09 -14.82
N ALA A 209 -15.77 21.96 -15.63
CA ALA A 209 -16.42 21.57 -16.86
C ALA A 209 -15.36 20.95 -17.77
N ILE A 210 -15.46 19.65 -18.01
CA ILE A 210 -14.70 19.01 -19.07
C ILE A 210 -15.26 19.57 -20.37
N SER A 211 -14.53 20.52 -20.98
CA SER A 211 -14.83 21.06 -22.30
C SER A 211 -14.93 19.90 -23.31
N PRO A 212 -16.06 19.71 -24.00
CA PRO A 212 -16.14 18.79 -25.11
C PRO A 212 -15.53 19.48 -26.34
N SER A 213 -14.21 19.46 -26.45
CA SER A 213 -13.52 19.95 -27.65
C SER A 213 -12.26 19.15 -27.89
N GLU A 214 -12.41 18.00 -28.53
CA GLU A 214 -11.50 17.44 -29.54
C GLU A 214 -12.01 16.07 -29.99
N SER A 215 -13.18 16.08 -30.61
CA SER A 215 -13.58 15.04 -31.55
C SER A 215 -13.84 15.72 -32.88
N THR A 216 -13.32 15.12 -33.95
CA THR A 216 -13.55 15.44 -35.38
C THR A 216 -12.62 16.49 -36.00
N GLN A 217 -11.44 16.03 -36.43
CA GLN A 217 -10.85 16.44 -37.72
C GLN A 217 -10.05 15.26 -38.27
N GLN A 218 -10.72 14.44 -39.09
CA GLN A 218 -10.09 13.45 -39.97
C GLN A 218 -10.17 14.06 -41.38
N PRO A 219 -9.05 14.40 -42.05
CA PRO A 219 -9.14 14.85 -43.43
C PRO A 219 -9.38 13.65 -44.33
N ALA A 220 -10.38 13.78 -45.21
CA ALA A 220 -10.54 12.93 -46.37
C ALA A 220 -9.37 13.20 -47.32
N GLU A 221 -8.57 12.18 -47.62
CA GLU A 221 -7.72 12.18 -48.81
C GLU A 221 -8.33 11.22 -49.84
N SER A 222 -8.54 11.82 -51.01
CA SER A 222 -8.99 11.30 -52.29
C SER A 222 -7.98 10.36 -52.93
#